data_AF-A0A6I4NN48-F1
#
_entry.id   AF-A0A6I4NN48-F1
#
_cell.length_a   1.000
_cell.length_b   1.000
_cell.length_c   1.000
_cell.angle_alpha   90.00
_cell.angle_beta   90.00
_cell.angle_gamma   90.00
#
_symmetry.space_group_name_H-M   'P 1'
#
loop_
_entity.id
_entity.type
_entity.pdbx_description
1 polymer ?
#
loop_
_entity_poly.entity_id
_entity_poly.type
_entity_poly.pdbx_seq_one_letter_code
_entity_poly.pdbx_strand_id
1 'polypeptide(L)'
;MKKYITSVNIAFFLWGLILVAISEISKGEYTRNFLYFSIIVIIPIMIFNLIKKRKEDKRNDTSLFRESIYRMLIVVIMLGIAFYITIQNRM
;
A
#
# COMPACT_ATOMS: atom_id res chain seq x y z
N MET A 1 -14.30 16.87 -4.79
CA MET A 1 -12.86 16.62 -5.02
C MET A 1 -11.98 16.65 -3.75
N LYS A 2 -12.38 17.25 -2.60
CA LYS A 2 -11.54 17.33 -1.38
C LYS A 2 -11.38 16.02 -0.56
N LYS A 3 -12.15 14.95 -0.85
CA LYS A 3 -12.25 13.76 0.02
C LYS A 3 -11.22 12.65 -0.27
N TYR A 4 -10.45 12.77 -1.35
CA TYR A 4 -9.44 11.78 -1.75
C TYR A 4 -8.03 12.08 -1.25
N ILE A 5 -7.81 13.30 -0.73
CA ILE A 5 -6.57 13.72 -0.09
C ILE A 5 -6.71 13.45 1.41
N THR A 6 -6.50 12.20 1.80
CA THR A 6 -6.29 11.83 3.20
C THR A 6 -4.81 11.94 3.52
N SER A 7 -4.46 12.34 4.75
CA SER A 7 -3.05 12.46 5.19
C SER A 7 -2.26 11.17 4.97
N VAL A 8 -2.95 10.03 5.02
CA VAL A 8 -2.39 8.71 4.72
C VAL A 8 -1.97 8.59 3.25
N ASN A 9 -2.79 9.05 2.31
CA ASN A 9 -2.45 9.01 0.87
C ASN A 9 -1.25 9.91 0.55
N ILE A 10 -1.17 11.09 1.19
CA ILE A 10 0.00 11.97 1.06
C ILE A 10 1.26 11.30 1.61
N ALA A 11 1.16 10.65 2.78
CA ALA A 11 2.28 9.94 3.37
C ALA A 11 2.78 8.81 2.46
N PHE A 12 1.89 8.00 1.89
CA PHE A 12 2.27 6.96 0.92
C PHE A 12 2.86 7.53 -0.37
N PHE A 13 2.33 8.65 -0.86
CA PHE A 13 2.86 9.32 -2.05
C PHE A 13 4.29 9.84 -1.83
N LEU A 14 4.54 10.49 -0.70
CA LEU A 14 5.89 10.94 -0.31
C LEU A 14 6.83 9.75 -0.10
N TRP A 15 6.35 8.66 0.51
CA TRP A 15 7.12 7.44 0.69
C TRP A 15 7.56 6.82 -0.64
N GLY A 16 6.67 6.83 -1.64
CA GLY A 16 6.97 6.40 -3.00
C GLY A 16 8.02 7.27 -3.69
N LEU A 17 7.95 8.60 -3.53
CA LEU A 17 8.95 9.52 -4.08
C LEU A 17 10.33 9.31 -3.47
N ILE A 18 10.40 9.10 -2.15
CA ILE A 18 11.66 8.77 -1.47
C ILE A 18 12.25 7.47 -2.04
N LEU A 19 11.41 6.47 -2.31
CA LEU A 19 11.86 5.20 -2.88
C LEU A 19 12.47 5.38 -4.27
N VAL A 20 11.86 6.21 -5.13
CA VAL A 20 12.39 6.52 -6.46
C VAL A 20 13.73 7.25 -6.36
N ALA A 21 13.83 8.26 -5.48
CA ALA A 21 15.06 8.99 -5.26
C ALA A 21 16.19 8.08 -4.75
N ILE A 22 15.91 7.21 -3.78
CA ILE A 22 16.88 6.24 -3.27
C ILE A 22 17.27 5.26 -4.38
N SER A 23 16.33 4.81 -5.19
CA SER A 23 16.59 3.92 -6.32
C SER A 23 17.56 4.50 -7.34
N GLU A 24 17.37 5.75 -7.75
CA GLU A 24 18.24 6.43 -8.71
C GLU A 24 19.61 6.75 -8.12
N ILE A 25 19.67 7.23 -6.88
CA ILE A 25 20.93 7.67 -6.25
C ILE A 25 21.81 6.47 -5.85
N SER A 26 21.21 5.36 -5.44
CA SER A 26 21.91 4.30 -4.71
C SER A 26 22.29 3.08 -5.55
N LYS A 27 22.02 3.10 -6.87
CA LYS A 27 22.28 1.99 -7.82
C LYS A 27 21.85 0.59 -7.30
N GLY A 28 20.74 0.52 -6.56
CA GLY A 28 20.01 -0.72 -6.27
C GLY A 28 20.26 -1.40 -4.91
N GLU A 29 21.44 -1.29 -4.30
CA GLU A 29 21.74 -2.03 -3.06
C GLU A 29 20.93 -1.51 -1.86
N TYR A 30 20.85 -0.19 -1.71
CA TYR A 30 20.10 0.44 -0.62
C TYR A 30 18.58 0.40 -0.86
N THR A 31 18.15 0.34 -2.12
CA THR A 31 16.74 0.26 -2.51
C THR A 31 16.08 -0.99 -1.94
N ARG A 32 16.78 -2.14 -1.96
CA ARG A 32 16.26 -3.41 -1.44
C ARG A 32 16.04 -3.37 0.06
N ASN A 33 17.00 -2.83 0.81
CA ASN A 33 16.88 -2.72 2.26
C ASN A 33 15.80 -1.71 2.67
N PHE A 34 15.70 -0.59 1.95
CA PHE A 34 14.62 0.38 2.15
C PHE A 34 13.23 -0.22 1.89
N LEU A 35 13.10 -1.06 0.86
CA LEU A 35 11.87 -1.81 0.57
C LEU A 35 11.50 -2.77 1.71
N TYR A 36 12.45 -3.58 2.21
CA TYR A 36 12.19 -4.48 3.33
C TYR A 36 11.79 -3.72 4.60
N PHE A 37 12.47 -2.62 4.90
CA PHE A 37 12.11 -1.77 6.04
C PHE A 37 10.72 -1.15 5.87
N SER A 38 10.38 -0.70 4.66
CA SER A 38 9.06 -0.16 4.35
C SER A 38 7.96 -1.19 4.57
N ILE A 39 8.16 -2.46 4.22
CA ILE A 39 7.20 -3.54 4.50
C ILE A 39 6.98 -3.70 6.00
N ILE A 40 8.06 -3.70 6.80
CA ILE A 40 8.00 -3.83 8.26
C ILE A 40 7.22 -2.67 8.89
N VAL A 41 7.30 -1.45 8.35
CA VAL A 41 6.59 -0.27 8.88
C VAL A 41 5.14 -0.21 8.39
N ILE A 42 4.89 -0.50 7.11
CA ILE A 42 3.57 -0.37 6.50
C ILE A 42 2.59 -1.43 7.04
N ILE A 43 3.03 -2.68 7.23
CA ILE A 43 2.15 -3.78 7.68
C ILE A 43 1.50 -3.47 9.04
N PRO A 44 2.23 -3.10 10.11
CA PRO A 44 1.63 -2.76 11.41
C PRO A 44 0.67 -1.58 11.33
N ILE A 45 1.03 -0.52 10.59
CA ILE A 45 0.17 0.66 10.41
C ILE A 45 -1.15 0.26 9.73
N MET A 46 -1.06 -0.59 8.70
CA MET A 46 -2.22 -1.09 7.98
C MET A 46 -3.12 -1.94 8.87
N ILE A 47 -2.54 -2.86 9.65
CA ILE A 47 -3.27 -3.70 10.62
C ILE A 47 -3.99 -2.82 11.65
N PHE A 48 -3.31 -1.82 12.21
CA PHE A 48 -3.90 -0.91 13.19
C PHE A 48 -5.10 -0.14 12.61
N ASN A 49 -4.96 0.38 11.37
CA ASN A 49 -6.04 1.05 10.67
C ASN A 49 -7.23 0.13 10.39
N LEU A 50 -6.98 -1.12 10.02
CA LEU A 50 -8.04 -2.13 9.80
C LEU A 50 -8.76 -2.47 11.11
N ILE A 51 -8.04 -2.63 12.21
CA ILE A 51 -8.64 -2.86 13.54
C ILE A 51 -9.51 -1.66 13.94
N LYS A 52 -9.02 -0.43 13.72
CA LYS A 52 -9.78 0.79 14.01
C LYS A 52 -11.07 0.86 13.18
N LYS A 53 -11.00 0.65 11.86
CA LYS A 53 -12.18 0.62 10.98
C LYS A 53 -13.19 -0.46 11.38
N ARG A 54 -12.72 -1.65 11.80
CA ARG A 54 -13.61 -2.72 12.28
C ARG A 54 -14.38 -2.31 13.54
N LYS A 55 -13.73 -1.59 14.47
CA LYS A 55 -14.38 -1.08 15.68
C LYS A 55 -15.38 0.04 15.36
N GLU A 56 -15.04 0.93 14.43
CA GLU A 56 -15.92 2.02 13.98
C GLU A 56 -17.16 1.50 13.25
N ASP A 57 -17.00 0.50 12.36
CA ASP A 57 -18.11 -0.13 11.65
C ASP A 57 -19.12 -0.78 12.60
N LYS A 58 -18.65 -1.50 13.64
CA LYS A 58 -19.53 -2.09 14.66
C LYS A 58 -20.32 -1.05 15.44
N ARG A 59 -19.79 0.17 15.58
CA ARG A 59 -20.41 1.25 16.36
C ARG A 59 -21.38 2.08 15.52
N ASN A 60 -21.09 2.28 14.24
CA ASN A 60 -21.82 3.18 13.35
C ASN A 60 -22.70 2.46 12.31
N ASP A 61 -22.76 1.12 12.38
CA ASP A 61 -23.45 0.26 11.40
C ASP A 61 -23.03 0.56 9.95
N THR A 62 -21.71 0.75 9.75
CA THR A 62 -21.10 1.04 8.44
C THR A 62 -20.35 -0.17 7.87
N SER A 63 -20.04 -0.13 6.57
CA SER A 63 -19.35 -1.20 5.82
C SER A 63 -17.91 -0.87 5.40
N LEU A 64 -17.27 0.13 6.01
CA LEU A 64 -15.98 0.68 5.56
C LEU A 64 -14.82 -0.31 5.69
N PHE A 65 -14.85 -1.19 6.69
CA PHE A 65 -13.92 -2.28 6.87
C PHE A 65 -14.03 -3.28 5.71
N ARG A 66 -15.25 -3.75 5.44
CA ARG A 66 -15.51 -4.70 4.35
C ARG A 66 -15.11 -4.11 2.99
N GLU A 67 -15.49 -2.87 2.73
CA GLU A 67 -15.07 -2.14 1.52
C GLU A 67 -13.54 -2.02 1.40
N SER A 68 -12.84 -1.78 2.51
CA SER A 68 -11.38 -1.69 2.50
C SER A 68 -10.71 -3.03 2.17
N ILE A 69 -11.25 -4.16 2.67
CA ILE A 69 -10.78 -5.50 2.34
C ILE A 69 -11.00 -5.81 0.85
N TYR A 70 -12.19 -5.50 0.31
CA TYR A 70 -12.46 -5.72 -1.11
C TYR A 70 -11.52 -4.92 -2.02
N ARG A 71 -11.29 -3.63 -1.72
CA ARG A 71 -10.32 -2.82 -2.48
C ARG A 71 -8.92 -3.42 -2.43
N MET A 72 -8.50 -3.90 -1.26
CA MET A 72 -7.19 -4.51 -1.09
C MET A 72 -7.05 -5.81 -1.89
N LEU A 73 -8.08 -6.67 -1.89
CA LEU A 73 -8.13 -7.89 -2.71
C LEU A 73 -8.07 -7.58 -4.21
N ILE A 74 -8.81 -6.56 -4.68
CA ILE A 74 -8.76 -6.13 -6.08
C ILE A 74 -7.34 -5.71 -6.47
N VAL A 75 -6.66 -4.92 -5.63
CA VAL A 75 -5.27 -4.50 -5.89
C VAL A 75 -4.33 -5.70 -5.95
N VAL A 76 -4.48 -6.67 -5.04
CA VAL A 76 -3.65 -7.90 -5.05
C VAL A 76 -3.85 -8.69 -6.35
N ILE A 77 -5.10 -8.84 -6.81
CA ILE A 77 -5.39 -9.52 -8.09
C ILE A 77 -4.77 -8.76 -9.27
N MET A 78 -4.95 -7.43 -9.31
CA MET A 78 -4.35 -6.60 -10.36
C MET A 78 -2.83 -6.70 -10.39
N LEU A 79 -2.18 -6.69 -9.22
CA LEU A 79 -0.74 -6.89 -9.11
C LEU A 79 -0.31 -8.29 -9.56
N GLY A 80 -1.08 -9.33 -9.22
CA GLY A 80 -0.83 -10.69 -9.70
C GLY A 80 -0.88 -10.80 -11.22
N ILE A 81 -1.87 -10.18 -11.86
CA ILE A 81 -1.99 -10.12 -13.32
C ILE A 81 -0.82 -9.34 -13.93
N ALA A 82 -0.52 -8.15 -13.41
CA ALA A 82 0.59 -7.33 -13.90
C ALA A 82 1.94 -8.06 -13.77
N PHE A 83 2.15 -8.75 -12.66
CA PHE A 83 3.34 -9.56 -12.41
C PHE A 83 3.44 -10.72 -13.41
N TYR A 84 2.34 -11.43 -13.64
CA TYR A 84 2.27 -12.52 -14.62
C TYR A 84 2.61 -12.02 -16.04
N ILE A 85 2.00 -10.92 -16.47
CA ILE A 85 2.30 -10.28 -17.77
C ILE A 85 3.78 -9.88 -17.85
N THR A 86 4.33 -9.32 -16.77
CA THR A 86 5.74 -8.88 -16.73
C THR A 86 6.71 -10.07 -16.85
N ILE A 87 6.40 -11.20 -16.21
CA ILE A 87 7.20 -12.43 -16.35
C ILE A 87 7.09 -12.97 -17.78
N GLN A 88 5.88 -13.05 -18.32
CA GLN A 88 5.65 -13.57 -19.66
C GLN A 88 6.36 -12.74 -20.73
N ASN A 89 6.40 -11.41 -20.57
CA ASN A 89 7.08 -10.49 -21.49
C ASN A 89 8.62 -10.47 -21.30
N ARG A 90 9.15 -11.08 -20.23
CA ARG A 90 10.59 -11.25 -20.00
C ARG A 90 11.11 -12.65 -20.36
N MET A 91 10.23 -13.62 -20.62
CA MET A 91 10.54 -14.89 -21.28
C MET A 91 10.49 -14.74 -22.79
#